data_AF-A0A0S8I3N7-F1
#
_entry.id   AF-A0A0S8I3N7-F1
#
_cell.length_a   1.000
_cell.length_b   1.000
_cell.length_c   1.000
_cell.angle_alpha   90.00
_cell.angle_beta   90.00
_cell.angle_gamma   90.00
#
_symmetry.space_group_name_H-M   'P 1'
#
loop_
_entity.id
_entity.type
_entity.pdbx_description
1 polymer ?
#
loop_
_entity_poly.entity_id
_entity_poly.type
_entity_poly.pdbx_seq_one_letter_code
_entity_poly.pdbx_strand_id
1 'polypeptide(L)'
;FYRYIVIWSGLYTVHGGVTDWANDGLGIISFSNELWNGGQYFTSPELKEQQQDPDSPINSRMSSYFFDDYLEFGDQYLEWNEFDHPQYGKVELGGSWKKTRGRVPPRFMNEELCHRNMAFTLYQADEMSKIELGETKVEKIGGDVYKVWIDITNPKVAPSITAKAAQNNVVKPDLLILEGNVEVISASWITNKLTEEYRPSITSEIDQHDLKRIMIRSGHPGRTTKTMQYLVKGFGDINVTYDSVKGGKVSKKVGLR
;
A
#
# COMPACT_ATOMS: atom_id res chain seq x y z
N PHE A 1 -2.16 19.27 -5.19
CA PHE A 1 -0.93 19.11 -4.37
C PHE A 1 -0.15 17.88 -4.76
N TYR A 2 -0.76 16.69 -4.86
CA TYR A 2 -0.05 15.47 -5.24
C TYR A 2 -0.31 15.06 -6.68
N ARG A 3 0.73 14.53 -7.32
CA ARG A 3 0.66 13.83 -8.61
C ARG A 3 1.27 12.45 -8.40
N TYR A 4 0.48 11.40 -8.66
CA TYR A 4 1.02 10.05 -8.64
C TYR A 4 1.92 9.86 -9.84
N ILE A 5 3.14 9.41 -9.58
CA ILE A 5 4.16 9.16 -10.57
C ILE A 5 4.86 7.86 -10.26
N VAL A 6 5.34 7.18 -11.28
CA VAL A 6 6.32 6.11 -11.13
C VAL A 6 7.69 6.79 -11.00
N ILE A 7 8.44 6.49 -9.93
CA ILE A 7 9.65 7.26 -9.56
C ILE A 7 10.62 7.38 -10.73
N TRP A 8 11.01 6.26 -11.33
CA TRP A 8 12.04 6.24 -12.38
C TRP A 8 11.64 6.98 -13.65
N SER A 9 10.34 7.06 -14.00
CA SER A 9 9.88 7.69 -15.24
C SER A 9 9.29 9.09 -15.04
N GLY A 10 8.77 9.39 -13.85
CA GLY A 10 8.05 10.62 -13.57
C GLY A 10 8.75 11.60 -12.64
N LEU A 11 9.83 11.20 -11.96
CA LEU A 11 10.65 12.07 -11.12
C LEU A 11 12.05 12.25 -11.73
N TYR A 12 12.97 11.33 -11.45
CA TYR A 12 14.27 11.17 -12.11
C TYR A 12 14.73 9.71 -11.95
N THR A 13 15.58 9.24 -12.86
CA THR A 13 16.08 7.87 -12.81
C THR A 13 16.96 7.67 -11.57
N VAL A 14 16.56 6.73 -10.72
CA VAL A 14 17.32 6.25 -9.56
C VAL A 14 17.56 4.76 -9.74
N HIS A 15 18.77 4.32 -9.40
CA HIS A 15 19.12 2.90 -9.38
C HIS A 15 19.42 2.49 -7.94
N GLY A 16 18.72 1.45 -7.46
CA GLY A 16 18.93 0.92 -6.10
C GLY A 16 18.40 1.84 -5.01
N GLY A 17 17.32 2.58 -5.28
CA GLY A 17 16.64 3.34 -4.25
C GLY A 17 16.10 2.44 -3.14
N VAL A 18 15.93 2.99 -1.94
CA VAL A 18 15.38 2.23 -0.80
C VAL A 18 13.99 1.64 -1.11
N THR A 19 13.16 2.37 -1.85
CA THR A 19 11.84 1.91 -2.30
C THR A 19 11.94 0.76 -3.31
N ASP A 20 12.94 0.82 -4.20
CA ASP A 20 13.19 -0.22 -5.21
C ASP A 20 13.64 -1.50 -4.51
N TRP A 21 14.64 -1.41 -3.63
CA TRP A 21 15.10 -2.55 -2.85
C TRP A 21 13.99 -3.16 -1.99
N ALA A 22 13.18 -2.33 -1.32
CA ALA A 22 12.08 -2.79 -0.49
C ALA A 22 10.99 -3.50 -1.32
N ASN A 23 10.64 -2.99 -2.51
CA ASN A 23 9.64 -3.61 -3.37
C ASN A 23 10.18 -4.83 -4.12
N ASP A 24 11.29 -4.69 -4.84
CA ASP A 24 11.84 -5.74 -5.68
C ASP A 24 12.52 -6.85 -4.88
N GLY A 25 13.10 -6.53 -3.71
CA GLY A 25 13.74 -7.48 -2.82
C GLY A 25 12.76 -8.10 -1.83
N LEU A 26 12.03 -7.27 -1.09
CA LEU A 26 11.17 -7.72 0.02
C LEU A 26 9.66 -7.80 -0.33
N GLY A 27 9.26 -7.36 -1.51
CA GLY A 27 7.85 -7.30 -1.90
C GLY A 27 7.03 -6.31 -1.07
N ILE A 28 7.66 -5.30 -0.48
CA ILE A 28 7.00 -4.26 0.32
C ILE A 28 6.35 -3.24 -0.62
N ILE A 29 5.08 -2.90 -0.36
CA ILE A 29 4.39 -1.81 -1.04
C ILE A 29 4.98 -0.50 -0.50
N SER A 30 5.84 0.12 -1.31
CA SER A 30 6.67 1.25 -0.90
C SER A 30 6.26 2.51 -1.63
N PHE A 31 6.22 3.63 -0.92
CA PHE A 31 5.93 4.96 -1.47
C PHE A 31 7.08 5.91 -1.12
N SER A 32 7.41 6.81 -2.04
CA SER A 32 8.24 7.99 -1.76
C SER A 32 7.33 9.21 -1.71
N ASN A 33 7.22 9.81 -0.53
CA ASN A 33 6.33 10.94 -0.29
C ASN A 33 7.13 12.25 -0.40
N GLU A 34 7.03 12.91 -1.56
CA GLU A 34 7.57 14.25 -1.77
C GLU A 34 6.58 15.30 -1.26
N LEU A 35 6.88 15.91 -0.12
CA LEU A 35 5.90 16.69 0.66
C LEU A 35 5.91 18.20 0.36
N TRP A 36 7.05 18.70 -0.13
CA TRP A 36 7.29 20.12 -0.35
C TRP A 36 7.86 20.40 -1.75
N ASN A 37 7.38 21.48 -2.36
CA ASN A 37 7.98 22.09 -3.55
C ASN A 37 7.72 23.60 -3.55
N GLY A 38 8.50 24.35 -4.34
CA GLY A 38 8.38 25.81 -4.41
C GLY A 38 7.01 26.34 -4.88
N GLY A 39 6.21 25.53 -5.58
CA GLY A 39 4.84 25.89 -5.95
C GLY A 39 3.88 25.95 -4.75
N GLN A 40 4.31 25.51 -3.56
CA GLN A 40 3.52 25.59 -2.33
C GLN A 40 3.67 26.92 -1.58
N TYR A 41 4.61 27.79 -1.98
CA TYR A 41 4.65 29.16 -1.45
C TYR A 41 3.39 29.96 -1.84
N PHE A 42 2.87 29.75 -3.05
CA PHE A 42 1.68 30.43 -3.57
C PHE A 42 0.70 29.39 -4.11
N THR A 43 -0.23 28.94 -3.25
CA THR A 43 -0.99 27.70 -3.50
C THR A 43 -2.25 27.90 -4.34
N SER A 44 -2.92 29.05 -4.22
CA SER A 44 -4.22 29.29 -4.86
C SER A 44 -4.07 29.55 -6.37
N PRO A 45 -5.08 29.18 -7.19
CA PRO A 45 -5.09 29.49 -8.62
C PRO A 45 -4.87 30.98 -8.92
N GLU A 46 -5.49 31.86 -8.13
CA GLU A 46 -5.43 33.32 -8.30
C GLU A 46 -4.01 33.84 -8.02
N LEU A 47 -3.35 33.32 -6.98
CA LEU A 47 -1.97 33.68 -6.69
C LEU A 47 -1.05 33.23 -7.84
N LYS A 48 -1.26 32.04 -8.41
CA LYS A 48 -0.47 31.54 -9.55
C LYS A 48 -0.69 32.33 -10.83
N GLU A 49 -1.89 32.88 -11.03
CA GLU A 49 -2.17 33.82 -12.11
C GLU A 49 -1.42 35.14 -11.87
N GLN A 50 -1.46 35.67 -10.65
CA GLN A 50 -0.68 36.85 -10.27
C GLN A 50 0.84 36.63 -10.40
N GLN A 51 1.36 35.41 -10.26
CA GLN A 51 2.79 35.15 -10.49
C GLN A 51 3.20 35.28 -11.97
N GLN A 52 2.24 35.22 -12.90
CA GLN A 52 2.47 35.33 -14.35
C GLN A 52 2.43 36.79 -14.83
N ASP A 53 1.75 37.66 -14.08
CA ASP A 53 1.71 39.10 -14.35
C ASP A 53 3.08 39.74 -14.01
N PRO A 54 3.80 40.36 -14.96
CA PRO A 54 5.06 41.04 -14.71
C PRO A 54 4.97 42.19 -13.71
N ASP A 55 3.81 42.86 -13.62
CA ASP A 55 3.58 44.03 -12.77
C ASP A 55 3.17 43.65 -11.33
N SER A 56 2.90 42.36 -11.10
CA SER A 56 2.55 41.83 -9.78
C SER A 56 3.73 41.85 -8.80
N PRO A 57 3.50 42.17 -7.52
CA PRO A 57 4.54 42.11 -6.48
C PRO A 57 5.04 40.69 -6.22
N ILE A 58 4.26 39.67 -6.62
CA ILE A 58 4.61 38.25 -6.50
C ILE A 58 4.94 37.61 -7.86
N ASN A 59 5.30 38.41 -8.85
CA ASN A 59 5.75 37.87 -10.13
C ASN A 59 6.91 36.87 -9.96
N SER A 60 7.12 36.01 -10.95
CA SER A 60 8.13 34.94 -10.89
C SER A 60 9.55 35.38 -10.45
N ARG A 61 9.96 36.63 -10.69
CA ARG A 61 11.29 37.16 -10.33
C ARG A 61 11.34 37.67 -8.88
N MET A 62 10.26 38.27 -8.40
CA MET A 62 10.21 38.92 -7.08
C MET A 62 9.55 38.07 -5.99
N SER A 63 8.78 37.04 -6.37
CA SER A 63 7.99 36.20 -5.46
C SER A 63 8.76 35.63 -4.28
N SER A 64 10.04 35.31 -4.46
CA SER A 64 10.87 34.74 -3.38
C SER A 64 11.21 35.79 -2.33
N TYR A 65 11.58 37.00 -2.76
CA TYR A 65 11.84 38.15 -1.87
C TYR A 65 10.55 38.57 -1.17
N PHE A 66 9.45 38.70 -1.92
CA PHE A 66 8.15 39.02 -1.33
C PHE A 66 7.76 38.02 -0.23
N PHE A 67 7.86 36.72 -0.51
CA PHE A 67 7.50 35.71 0.49
C PHE A 67 8.40 35.79 1.73
N ASP A 68 9.71 35.97 1.53
CA ASP A 68 10.65 36.08 2.65
C ASP A 68 10.41 37.33 3.49
N ASP A 69 10.27 38.50 2.87
CA ASP A 69 10.07 39.78 3.55
C ASP A 69 8.77 39.81 4.39
N TYR A 70 7.68 39.30 3.82
CA TYR A 70 6.34 39.46 4.42
C TYR A 70 5.86 38.24 5.21
N LEU A 71 6.38 37.03 4.96
CA LEU A 71 5.88 35.80 5.59
C LEU A 71 6.94 35.03 6.37
N GLU A 72 8.21 35.09 5.96
CA GLU A 72 9.32 34.47 6.70
C GLU A 72 10.19 35.50 7.46
N PHE A 73 9.80 36.77 7.43
CA PHE A 73 10.42 37.90 8.13
C PHE A 73 11.93 38.05 7.85
N GLY A 74 12.35 37.81 6.61
CA GLY A 74 13.75 37.88 6.18
C GLY A 74 14.63 36.74 6.70
N ASP A 75 14.04 35.62 7.15
CA ASP A 75 14.82 34.49 7.64
C ASP A 75 15.55 33.76 6.51
N GLN A 76 15.09 33.79 5.26
CA GLN A 76 15.65 32.93 4.21
C GLN A 76 16.75 33.57 3.37
N TYR A 77 16.69 34.87 3.09
CA TYR A 77 17.71 35.56 2.31
C TYR A 77 18.91 35.93 3.18
N LEU A 78 20.13 35.62 2.72
CA LEU A 78 21.36 35.93 3.43
C LEU A 78 21.95 37.22 2.86
N GLU A 79 21.89 38.29 3.65
CA GLU A 79 22.56 39.55 3.32
C GLU A 79 24.08 39.38 3.20
N TRP A 80 24.70 40.24 2.38
CA TRP A 80 26.15 40.28 2.24
C TRP A 80 26.80 40.68 3.57
N ASN A 81 27.80 39.92 3.98
CA ASN A 81 28.56 40.15 5.20
C ASN A 81 30.06 39.92 4.93
N GLU A 82 30.92 40.77 5.51
CA GLU A 82 32.37 40.57 5.46
C GLU A 82 32.76 39.26 6.18
N PHE A 83 33.71 38.54 5.58
CA PHE A 83 34.27 37.30 6.12
C PHE A 83 35.76 37.23 5.85
N ASP A 84 36.55 36.93 6.88
CA ASP A 84 38.00 36.70 6.76
C ASP A 84 38.26 35.25 6.34
N HIS A 85 38.40 35.01 5.03
CA HIS A 85 38.66 33.68 4.50
C HIS A 85 40.13 33.27 4.72
N PRO A 86 40.42 32.06 5.26
CA PRO A 86 41.78 31.63 5.60
C PRO A 86 42.79 31.69 4.45
N GLN A 87 42.33 31.54 3.20
CA GLN A 87 43.17 31.57 2.00
C GLN A 87 43.07 32.87 1.20
N TYR A 88 41.93 33.57 1.25
CA TYR A 88 41.62 34.66 0.33
C TYR A 88 41.61 36.04 1.00
N GLY A 89 41.80 36.09 2.32
CA GLY A 89 41.65 37.33 3.08
C GLY A 89 40.19 37.77 3.14
N LYS A 90 39.96 39.08 3.21
CA LYS A 90 38.62 39.66 3.28
C LYS A 90 37.81 39.38 2.00
N VAL A 91 36.68 38.72 2.17
CA VAL A 91 35.67 38.47 1.13
C VAL A 91 34.29 38.80 1.65
N GLU A 92 33.29 38.89 0.77
CA GLU A 92 31.88 38.99 1.16
C GLU A 92 31.19 37.63 0.97
N LEU A 93 30.42 37.21 1.97
CA LEU A 93 29.56 36.04 1.92
C LEU A 93 28.10 36.47 2.09
N GLY A 94 27.22 35.98 1.22
CA GLY A 94 25.81 36.35 1.23
C GLY A 94 25.25 36.41 -0.18
N GLY A 95 24.27 37.28 -0.40
CA GLY A 95 23.61 37.47 -1.69
C GLY A 95 22.89 36.22 -2.20
N SER A 96 22.54 35.31 -1.30
CA SER A 96 22.00 34.00 -1.66
C SER A 96 20.96 33.52 -0.64
N TRP A 97 20.09 32.62 -1.10
CA TRP A 97 19.11 31.97 -0.24
C TRP A 97 19.77 30.92 0.65
N LYS A 98 19.28 30.78 1.88
CA LYS A 98 19.61 29.64 2.74
C LYS A 98 19.40 28.33 1.97
N LYS A 99 20.32 27.37 2.16
CA LYS A 99 20.29 26.04 1.51
C LYS A 99 18.95 25.29 1.68
N THR A 100 18.23 25.57 2.76
CA THR A 100 16.95 24.95 3.11
C THR A 100 15.77 25.56 2.37
N ARG A 101 15.87 26.82 1.93
CA ARG A 101 14.79 27.53 1.24
C ARG A 101 14.36 26.77 -0.01
N GLY A 102 13.05 26.55 -0.15
CA GLY A 102 12.47 25.77 -1.25
C GLY A 102 12.67 24.26 -1.17
N ARG A 103 13.45 23.75 -0.21
CA ARG A 103 13.62 22.30 0.07
C ARG A 103 12.84 21.86 1.28
N VAL A 104 12.72 22.72 2.28
CA VAL A 104 11.89 22.51 3.46
C VAL A 104 10.75 23.53 3.47
N PRO A 105 9.58 23.17 3.99
CA PRO A 105 8.51 24.13 4.23
C PRO A 105 8.93 25.24 5.20
N PRO A 106 8.38 26.45 5.06
CA PRO A 106 8.36 27.45 6.13
C PRO A 106 7.76 26.87 7.40
N ARG A 107 8.25 27.32 8.56
CA ARG A 107 7.89 26.71 9.86
C ARG A 107 6.38 26.71 10.12
N PHE A 108 5.71 27.81 9.79
CA PHE A 108 4.26 27.96 9.97
C PHE A 108 3.43 27.06 9.03
N MET A 109 4.03 26.47 7.99
CA MET A 109 3.36 25.56 7.06
C MET A 109 3.61 24.08 7.39
N ASN A 110 4.43 23.79 8.41
CA ASN A 110 4.75 22.41 8.79
C ASN A 110 3.54 21.60 9.22
N GLU A 111 2.63 22.18 10.00
CA GLU A 111 1.49 21.45 10.57
C GLU A 111 0.58 20.90 9.46
N GLU A 112 0.33 21.71 8.44
CA GLU A 112 -0.46 21.32 7.26
C GLU A 112 0.21 20.17 6.50
N LEU A 113 1.53 20.25 6.31
CA LEU A 113 2.33 19.23 5.63
C LEU A 113 2.37 17.92 6.42
N CYS A 114 2.58 17.99 7.73
CA CYS A 114 2.55 16.84 8.64
C CYS A 114 1.17 16.18 8.64
N HIS A 115 0.09 16.97 8.68
CA HIS A 115 -1.27 16.45 8.63
C HIS A 115 -1.54 15.69 7.33
N ARG A 116 -1.16 16.25 6.16
CA ARG A 116 -1.31 15.56 4.88
C ARG A 116 -0.53 14.25 4.82
N ASN A 117 0.72 14.24 5.29
CA ASN A 117 1.55 13.03 5.27
C ASN A 117 1.02 11.95 6.22
N MET A 118 0.56 12.36 7.41
CA MET A 118 -0.07 11.48 8.39
C MET A 118 -1.36 10.87 7.82
N ALA A 119 -2.24 11.67 7.20
CA ALA A 119 -3.46 11.18 6.59
C ALA A 119 -3.20 10.11 5.53
N PHE A 120 -2.21 10.33 4.65
CA PHE A 120 -1.81 9.33 3.66
C PHE A 120 -1.25 8.05 4.31
N THR A 121 -0.39 8.20 5.32
CA THR A 121 0.23 7.06 6.01
C THR A 121 -0.82 6.20 6.73
N LEU A 122 -1.79 6.83 7.40
CA LEU A 122 -2.90 6.13 8.05
C LEU A 122 -3.80 5.45 7.02
N TYR A 123 -4.07 6.10 5.88
CA TYR A 123 -4.82 5.50 4.80
C TYR A 123 -4.12 4.27 4.21
N GLN A 124 -2.81 4.35 3.97
CA GLN A 124 -2.01 3.21 3.53
C GLN A 124 -2.09 2.06 4.54
N ALA A 125 -1.96 2.36 5.84
CA ALA A 125 -2.06 1.36 6.90
C ALA A 125 -3.45 0.70 6.94
N ASP A 126 -4.52 1.47 6.78
CA ASP A 126 -5.88 0.94 6.71
C ASP A 126 -6.12 0.08 5.47
N GLU A 127 -5.46 0.36 4.35
CA GLU A 127 -5.56 -0.43 3.11
C GLU A 127 -4.64 -1.65 3.07
N MET A 128 -3.93 -1.96 4.17
CA MET A 128 -3.20 -3.22 4.33
C MET A 128 -4.15 -4.41 4.39
N SER A 129 -3.70 -5.58 3.93
CA SER A 129 -4.54 -6.78 3.80
C SER A 129 -5.25 -7.13 5.11
N LYS A 130 -6.52 -7.56 4.99
CA LYS A 130 -7.30 -8.07 6.11
C LYS A 130 -8.17 -9.22 5.61
N ILE A 131 -7.91 -10.43 6.06
CA ILE A 131 -8.67 -11.61 5.62
C ILE A 131 -9.91 -11.77 6.49
N GLU A 132 -11.03 -12.05 5.83
CA GLU A 132 -12.32 -12.32 6.45
C GLU A 132 -12.90 -13.60 5.84
N LEU A 133 -13.51 -14.44 6.67
CA LEU A 133 -14.26 -15.60 6.21
C LEU A 133 -15.73 -15.23 6.08
N GLY A 134 -16.25 -15.32 4.86
CA GLY A 134 -17.59 -14.90 4.48
C GLY A 134 -18.63 -16.01 4.61
N GLU A 135 -19.53 -16.08 3.63
CA GLU A 135 -20.60 -17.07 3.56
C GLU A 135 -20.05 -18.50 3.58
N THR A 136 -20.80 -19.40 4.22
CA THR A 136 -20.51 -20.83 4.21
C THR A 136 -21.75 -21.61 3.84
N LYS A 137 -21.62 -22.52 2.87
CA LYS A 137 -22.68 -23.44 2.46
C LYS A 137 -22.21 -24.87 2.74
N VAL A 138 -23.09 -25.70 3.26
CA VAL A 138 -22.84 -27.14 3.43
C VAL A 138 -23.94 -27.89 2.71
N GLU A 139 -23.57 -28.86 1.88
CA GLU A 139 -24.52 -29.68 1.12
C GLU A 139 -24.12 -31.14 1.24
N LYS A 140 -25.07 -31.97 1.67
CA LYS A 140 -24.88 -33.41 1.75
C LYS A 140 -25.09 -34.02 0.36
N ILE A 141 -24.07 -34.70 -0.17
CA ILE A 141 -24.15 -35.30 -1.52
C ILE A 141 -24.51 -36.79 -1.49
N GLY A 142 -24.33 -37.46 -0.35
CA GLY A 142 -24.67 -38.87 -0.17
C GLY A 142 -23.88 -39.52 0.96
N GLY A 143 -24.48 -40.49 1.66
CA GLY A 143 -23.83 -41.16 2.79
C GLY A 143 -23.40 -40.20 3.89
N ASP A 144 -22.10 -40.19 4.19
CA ASP A 144 -21.39 -39.29 5.12
C ASP A 144 -20.52 -38.26 4.39
N VAL A 145 -20.82 -37.97 3.12
CA VAL A 145 -20.04 -37.06 2.28
C VAL A 145 -20.76 -35.71 2.09
N TYR A 146 -20.01 -34.63 2.28
CA TYR A 146 -20.48 -33.25 2.27
C TYR A 146 -19.60 -32.37 1.37
N LYS A 147 -20.23 -31.50 0.60
CA LYS A 147 -19.58 -30.33 0.00
C LYS A 147 -19.67 -29.16 0.96
N VAL A 148 -18.54 -28.49 1.19
CA VAL A 148 -18.44 -27.32 2.07
C VAL A 148 -17.84 -26.17 1.28
N TRP A 149 -18.62 -25.11 1.06
CA TRP A 149 -18.13 -23.87 0.45
C TRP A 149 -17.83 -22.85 1.52
N ILE A 150 -16.73 -22.12 1.32
CA ILE A 150 -16.27 -21.08 2.24
C ILE A 150 -15.73 -19.92 1.42
N ASP A 151 -16.33 -18.74 1.61
CA ASP A 151 -15.82 -17.51 1.05
C ASP A 151 -14.64 -17.00 1.87
N ILE A 152 -13.57 -16.64 1.17
CA ILE A 152 -12.40 -15.96 1.71
C ILE A 152 -12.35 -14.60 1.04
N THR A 153 -12.39 -13.53 1.83
CA THR A 153 -12.47 -12.16 1.34
C THR A 153 -11.31 -11.33 1.87
N ASN A 154 -10.74 -10.48 1.02
CA ASN A 154 -9.91 -9.37 1.44
C ASN A 154 -10.57 -8.08 0.93
N PRO A 155 -11.19 -7.26 1.81
CA PRO A 155 -11.85 -6.04 1.38
C PRO A 155 -10.85 -4.90 1.08
N LYS A 156 -9.57 -5.07 1.46
CA LYS A 156 -8.53 -4.04 1.37
C LYS A 156 -7.78 -4.11 0.04
N VAL A 157 -7.16 -3.01 -0.37
CA VAL A 157 -6.42 -2.94 -1.66
C VAL A 157 -5.18 -3.81 -1.65
N ALA A 158 -4.42 -3.85 -0.55
CA ALA A 158 -3.20 -4.63 -0.52
C ALA A 158 -3.52 -6.13 -0.54
N PRO A 159 -2.86 -6.94 -1.39
CA PRO A 159 -2.94 -8.39 -1.28
C PRO A 159 -2.23 -8.84 0.00
N SER A 160 -2.55 -10.05 0.47
CA SER A 160 -1.85 -10.62 1.63
C SER A 160 -0.37 -10.91 1.33
N ILE A 161 -0.06 -11.26 0.08
CA ILE A 161 1.29 -11.47 -0.44
C ILE A 161 1.39 -10.78 -1.81
N THR A 162 2.42 -9.95 -2.01
CA THR A 162 2.67 -9.32 -3.31
C THR A 162 3.37 -10.30 -4.26
N ALA A 163 3.24 -10.09 -5.57
CA ALA A 163 3.89 -10.95 -6.56
C ALA A 163 5.41 -11.05 -6.35
N LYS A 164 6.07 -9.94 -6.03
CA LYS A 164 7.50 -9.91 -5.71
C LYS A 164 7.82 -10.65 -4.42
N ALA A 165 7.02 -10.49 -3.36
CA ALA A 165 7.22 -11.24 -2.12
C ALA A 165 7.12 -12.76 -2.34
N ALA A 166 6.14 -13.19 -3.14
CA ALA A 166 5.95 -14.59 -3.51
C ALA A 166 7.11 -15.12 -4.36
N GLN A 167 7.52 -14.37 -5.38
CA GLN A 167 8.63 -14.73 -6.27
C GLN A 167 9.95 -14.92 -5.51
N ASN A 168 10.24 -14.04 -4.54
CA ASN A 168 11.48 -14.06 -3.79
C ASN A 168 11.44 -14.94 -2.53
N ASN A 169 10.28 -15.52 -2.20
CA ASN A 169 10.09 -16.34 -0.99
C ASN A 169 10.45 -15.62 0.33
N VAL A 170 10.19 -14.31 0.42
CA VAL A 170 10.53 -13.46 1.58
C VAL A 170 9.41 -13.38 2.62
N VAL A 171 8.25 -13.97 2.35
CA VAL A 171 7.12 -14.10 3.28
C VAL A 171 6.66 -15.56 3.28
N LYS A 172 6.26 -16.09 4.45
CA LYS A 172 5.65 -17.43 4.49
C LYS A 172 4.39 -17.46 3.60
N PRO A 173 4.08 -18.58 2.94
CA PRO A 173 2.82 -18.74 2.23
C PRO A 173 1.64 -18.56 3.19
N ASP A 174 0.53 -18.05 2.67
CA ASP A 174 -0.73 -18.13 3.42
C ASP A 174 -1.14 -19.61 3.54
N LEU A 175 -1.80 -19.96 4.64
CA LEU A 175 -2.23 -21.32 4.92
C LEU A 175 -3.75 -21.39 5.02
N LEU A 176 -4.34 -22.34 4.30
CA LEU A 176 -5.71 -22.77 4.55
C LEU A 176 -5.67 -24.11 5.27
N ILE A 177 -6.18 -24.12 6.49
CA ILE A 177 -6.09 -25.24 7.43
C ILE A 177 -7.49 -25.72 7.75
N LEU A 178 -7.75 -27.01 7.58
CA LEU A 178 -8.98 -27.67 7.98
C LEU A 178 -8.69 -28.62 9.14
N GLU A 179 -9.30 -28.32 10.29
CA GLU A 179 -9.24 -29.14 11.50
C GLU A 179 -10.58 -29.84 11.70
N GLY A 180 -10.54 -31.11 12.09
CA GLY A 180 -11.73 -31.92 12.31
C GLY A 180 -11.47 -33.40 12.03
N ASN A 181 -12.33 -34.26 12.60
CA ASN A 181 -12.27 -35.70 12.39
C ASN A 181 -12.99 -36.11 11.10
N VAL A 182 -12.49 -35.59 9.98
CA VAL A 182 -13.02 -35.85 8.64
C VAL A 182 -11.90 -36.24 7.68
N GLU A 183 -12.24 -37.02 6.67
CA GLU A 183 -11.38 -37.25 5.50
C GLU A 183 -11.66 -36.14 4.47
N VAL A 184 -10.61 -35.56 3.89
CA VAL A 184 -10.74 -34.57 2.80
C VAL A 184 -10.50 -35.30 1.49
N ILE A 185 -11.55 -35.44 0.68
CA ILE A 185 -11.51 -36.14 -0.61
C ILE A 185 -10.92 -35.22 -1.69
N SER A 186 -11.39 -33.98 -1.75
CA SER A 186 -10.88 -32.97 -2.68
C SER A 186 -11.06 -31.55 -2.15
N ALA A 187 -10.30 -30.63 -2.72
CA ALA A 187 -10.42 -29.19 -2.48
C ALA A 187 -10.28 -28.46 -3.81
N SER A 188 -11.14 -27.47 -4.06
CA SER A 188 -11.17 -26.75 -5.34
C SER A 188 -11.46 -25.27 -5.15
N TRP A 189 -10.85 -24.43 -5.98
CA TRP A 189 -11.27 -23.04 -6.13
C TRP A 189 -12.49 -22.95 -7.04
N ILE A 190 -13.52 -22.24 -6.58
CA ILE A 190 -14.71 -21.96 -7.37
C ILE A 190 -14.54 -20.62 -8.09
N THR A 191 -14.44 -20.69 -9.41
CA THR A 191 -14.24 -19.51 -10.27
C THR A 191 -15.49 -18.63 -10.32
N ASN A 192 -16.67 -19.24 -10.32
CA ASN A 192 -17.96 -18.54 -10.35
C ASN A 192 -19.04 -19.40 -9.68
N LYS A 193 -19.66 -18.87 -8.62
CA LYS A 193 -20.72 -19.58 -7.86
C LYS A 193 -21.93 -19.96 -8.71
N LEU A 194 -22.35 -19.09 -9.64
CA LEU A 194 -23.47 -19.35 -10.55
C LEU A 194 -23.10 -20.45 -11.54
N THR A 195 -21.88 -20.40 -12.11
CA THR A 195 -21.41 -21.46 -13.00
C THR A 195 -21.32 -22.80 -12.29
N GLU A 196 -20.87 -22.83 -11.03
CA GLU A 196 -20.83 -24.05 -10.23
C GLU A 196 -22.23 -24.64 -10.00
N GLU A 197 -23.24 -23.80 -9.78
CA GLU A 197 -24.64 -24.25 -9.62
C GLU A 197 -25.19 -24.90 -10.90
N TYR A 198 -24.92 -24.33 -12.07
CA TYR A 198 -25.41 -24.86 -13.35
C TYR A 198 -24.50 -25.91 -14.01
N ARG A 199 -23.19 -25.91 -13.69
CA ARG A 199 -22.14 -26.75 -14.30
C ARG A 199 -21.00 -27.05 -13.30
N PRO A 200 -21.19 -28.03 -12.39
CA PRO A 200 -20.22 -28.35 -11.33
C PRO A 200 -18.86 -28.89 -11.80
N SER A 201 -18.71 -29.21 -13.08
CA SER A 201 -17.52 -29.83 -13.67
C SER A 201 -16.43 -28.83 -14.07
N ILE A 202 -16.61 -27.53 -13.82
CA ILE A 202 -15.67 -26.46 -14.21
C ILE A 202 -15.09 -25.82 -12.94
N THR A 203 -14.49 -26.63 -12.07
CA THR A 203 -13.73 -26.14 -10.90
C THR A 203 -12.24 -26.39 -11.10
N SER A 204 -11.40 -25.56 -10.46
CA SER A 204 -9.95 -25.76 -10.45
C SER A 204 -9.57 -26.50 -9.18
N GLU A 205 -9.29 -27.80 -9.31
CA GLU A 205 -8.82 -28.63 -8.20
C GLU A 205 -7.47 -28.14 -7.67
N ILE A 206 -7.26 -28.34 -6.37
CA ILE A 206 -6.02 -28.01 -5.69
C ILE A 206 -5.16 -29.26 -5.63
N ASP A 207 -4.10 -29.25 -6.43
CA ASP A 207 -3.11 -30.33 -6.47
C ASP A 207 -2.05 -30.11 -5.38
N GLN A 208 -2.37 -30.55 -4.16
CA GLN A 208 -1.43 -30.62 -3.04
C GLN A 208 -1.65 -31.91 -2.25
N HIS A 209 -0.55 -32.49 -1.75
CA HIS A 209 -0.60 -33.75 -1.01
C HIS A 209 -1.42 -33.66 0.29
N ASP A 210 -1.30 -32.56 1.03
CA ASP A 210 -2.03 -32.35 2.28
C ASP A 210 -3.19 -31.36 2.07
N LEU A 211 -4.38 -31.88 1.81
CA LEU A 211 -5.58 -31.07 1.61
C LEU A 211 -6.17 -30.52 2.92
N LYS A 212 -5.73 -31.00 4.08
CA LYS A 212 -6.05 -30.37 5.38
C LYS A 212 -5.16 -29.16 5.65
N ARG A 213 -4.03 -29.03 4.95
CA ARG A 213 -3.10 -27.91 5.10
C ARG A 213 -2.58 -27.42 3.74
N ILE A 214 -3.42 -26.65 3.06
CA ILE A 214 -3.15 -26.10 1.73
C ILE A 214 -2.28 -24.84 1.85
N MET A 215 -1.18 -24.81 1.09
CA MET A 215 -0.29 -23.65 1.01
C MET A 215 -0.65 -22.76 -0.18
N ILE A 216 -0.81 -21.46 0.05
CA ILE A 216 -1.18 -20.47 -0.97
C ILE A 216 -0.03 -19.48 -1.12
N ARG A 217 0.95 -19.81 -1.98
CA ARG A 217 2.14 -18.97 -2.20
C ARG A 217 1.84 -17.62 -2.85
N SER A 218 0.79 -17.54 -3.65
CA SER A 218 0.34 -16.31 -4.30
C SER A 218 -0.44 -15.38 -3.35
N GLY A 219 -0.77 -15.85 -2.15
CA GLY A 219 -1.66 -15.16 -1.23
C GLY A 219 -3.08 -14.94 -1.76
N HIS A 220 -3.83 -14.09 -1.07
CA HIS A 220 -5.16 -13.63 -1.44
C HIS A 220 -5.11 -12.21 -2.04
N PRO A 221 -5.66 -11.99 -3.25
CA PRO A 221 -5.67 -10.68 -3.89
C PRO A 221 -6.49 -9.63 -3.12
N GLY A 222 -6.11 -8.36 -3.23
CA GLY A 222 -6.89 -7.27 -2.64
C GLY A 222 -8.22 -7.03 -3.34
N ARG A 223 -9.23 -6.57 -2.60
CA ARG A 223 -10.62 -6.34 -3.06
C ARG A 223 -11.22 -7.52 -3.81
N THR A 224 -10.94 -8.74 -3.35
CA THR A 224 -11.50 -9.95 -3.95
C THR A 224 -12.09 -10.88 -2.91
N THR A 225 -13.13 -11.61 -3.35
CA THR A 225 -13.64 -12.79 -2.68
C THR A 225 -13.33 -14.00 -3.55
N LYS A 226 -12.74 -15.03 -2.96
CA LYS A 226 -12.59 -16.35 -3.58
C LYS A 226 -13.34 -17.38 -2.76
N THR A 227 -14.04 -18.27 -3.42
CA THR A 227 -14.77 -19.35 -2.75
C THR A 227 -13.96 -20.63 -2.86
N MET A 228 -13.66 -21.25 -1.73
CA MET A 228 -13.12 -22.60 -1.65
C MET A 228 -14.26 -23.59 -1.52
N GLN A 229 -14.18 -24.74 -2.20
CA GLN A 229 -15.03 -25.90 -1.96
C GLN A 229 -14.16 -27.04 -1.44
N TYR A 230 -14.55 -27.60 -0.29
CA TYR A 230 -14.07 -28.89 0.18
C TYR A 230 -15.10 -29.97 -0.09
N LEU A 231 -14.64 -31.13 -0.51
CA LEU A 231 -15.40 -32.37 -0.45
C LEU A 231 -14.86 -33.20 0.71
N VAL A 232 -15.67 -33.39 1.75
CA VAL A 232 -15.25 -34.04 2.99
C VAL A 232 -16.16 -35.22 3.31
N LYS A 233 -15.60 -36.24 3.97
CA LYS A 233 -16.31 -37.40 4.47
C LYS A 233 -16.17 -37.51 5.99
N GLY A 234 -17.29 -37.61 6.69
CA GLY A 234 -17.35 -37.70 8.15
C GLY A 234 -18.50 -36.89 8.75
N PHE A 235 -18.47 -36.68 10.06
CA PHE A 235 -19.54 -36.03 10.82
C PHE A 235 -18.97 -35.03 11.84
N GLY A 236 -19.84 -34.15 12.33
CA GLY A 236 -19.52 -33.22 13.41
C GLY A 236 -19.03 -31.87 12.90
N ASP A 237 -18.34 -31.13 13.75
CA ASP A 237 -17.85 -29.80 13.43
C ASP A 237 -16.44 -29.87 12.81
N ILE A 238 -16.23 -29.13 11.73
CA ILE A 238 -14.91 -28.80 11.21
C ILE A 238 -14.60 -27.32 11.49
N ASN A 239 -13.33 -26.99 11.63
CA ASN A 239 -12.84 -25.62 11.75
C ASN A 239 -11.94 -25.31 10.57
N VAL A 240 -12.32 -24.33 9.75
CA VAL A 240 -11.51 -23.88 8.62
C VAL A 240 -10.86 -22.54 8.95
N THR A 241 -9.54 -22.49 8.83
CA THR A 241 -8.71 -21.36 9.21
C THR A 241 -7.92 -20.87 8.02
N TYR A 242 -7.94 -19.55 7.78
CA TYR A 242 -7.01 -18.88 6.89
C TYR A 242 -5.98 -18.13 7.74
N ASP A 243 -4.70 -18.47 7.60
CA ASP A 243 -3.58 -17.86 8.32
C ASP A 243 -2.67 -17.12 7.34
N SER A 244 -2.73 -15.79 7.39
CA SER A 244 -1.86 -14.90 6.66
C SER A 244 -1.01 -14.05 7.60
N VAL A 245 0.25 -13.80 7.21
CA VAL A 245 1.15 -12.89 7.95
C VAL A 245 0.58 -11.48 8.02
N LYS A 246 0.15 -10.95 6.88
CA LYS A 246 -0.30 -9.56 6.75
C LYS A 246 -1.80 -9.44 6.89
N GLY A 247 -2.52 -10.44 6.39
CA GLY A 247 -3.98 -10.49 6.41
C GLY A 247 -4.59 -10.92 7.75
N GLY A 248 -3.77 -11.40 8.68
CA GLY A 248 -4.22 -11.94 9.96
C GLY A 248 -4.66 -13.41 9.87
N LYS A 249 -5.10 -13.94 11.01
CA LYS A 249 -5.58 -15.32 11.17
C LYS A 249 -7.05 -15.31 11.53
N VAL A 250 -7.88 -15.93 10.70
CA VAL A 250 -9.33 -16.03 10.89
C VAL A 250 -9.78 -17.48 10.76
N SER A 251 -10.75 -17.86 11.59
CA SER A 251 -11.26 -19.24 11.66
C SER A 251 -12.78 -19.24 11.65
N LYS A 252 -13.38 -20.24 10.99
CA LYS A 252 -14.82 -20.44 10.95
C LYS A 252 -15.17 -21.91 11.19
N LYS A 253 -16.02 -22.12 12.18
CA LYS A 253 -16.59 -23.44 12.48
C LYS A 253 -17.76 -23.72 11.54
N VAL A 254 -17.79 -24.93 10.99
CA VAL A 254 -18.82 -25.42 10.07
C VAL A 254 -19.30 -26.78 10.55
N GLY A 255 -20.61 -26.95 10.71
CA GLY A 255 -21.21 -28.23 11.12
C GLY A 255 -21.56 -29.10 9.92
N LEU A 256 -21.17 -30.38 9.96
CA LEU A 256 -21.56 -31.41 9.01
C LEU A 256 -22.72 -32.20 9.60
N ARG A 257 -23.93 -31.96 9.10
CA ARG A 257 -25.18 -32.61 9.54
C ARG A 257 -25.91 -33.17 8.33
#